data_AF-A0A955A9P1-F1
#
_entry.id   AF-A0A955A9P1-F1
#
_cell.length_a   1.000
_cell.length_b   1.000
_cell.length_c   1.000
_cell.angle_alpha   90.00
_cell.angle_beta   90.00
_cell.angle_gamma   90.00
#
_symmetry.space_group_name_H-M   'P 1'
#
loop_
_entity.id
_entity.type
_entity.pdbx_description
1 polymer ?
#
loop_
_entity_poly.entity_id
_entity_poly.type
_entity_poly.pdbx_seq_one_letter_code
_entity_poly.pdbx_strand_id
1 'polypeptide(L)'
;MVRYQLILIGLACGLLLSAGRAGGQPPHRSDGSRPSDRSHPSDGSRGYDPFFEAMREVHRDSSNRELFDLLRDPNVRQEIHLSEADSEQLEANGREAFQAIKAVRKANQDLQTSKEELKKQILAALGPFEAKSFEMLEKPEVDFQRLLGIYVQARGYRALLNDKVAQLIGLQGAALDDFRKFRSDNWRAIMEDTRRSIEKEIRNTPPGSSPREAISSLYRRAEEVLDKKLASQLTDEQRAALEQLKGVKFDLQPQPFSFPPGRRRGHADHSDSR
;
A
#
# COMPACT_ATOMS: atom_id res chain seq x y z
N MET A 1 -6.33 -26.26 -6.13
CA MET A 1 -6.49 -24.89 -6.67
C MET A 1 -6.08 -23.87 -5.63
N VAL A 2 -4.94 -23.20 -5.85
CA VAL A 2 -4.24 -22.37 -4.85
C VAL A 2 -4.82 -20.95 -4.86
N ARG A 3 -5.22 -20.46 -3.67
CA ARG A 3 -5.83 -19.14 -3.46
C ARG A 3 -4.74 -18.09 -3.25
N TYR A 4 -4.46 -17.28 -4.27
CA TYR A 4 -3.68 -16.05 -4.10
C TYR A 4 -4.52 -14.98 -3.41
N GLN A 5 -4.18 -14.66 -2.16
CA GLN A 5 -4.73 -13.50 -1.47
C GLN A 5 -4.04 -12.25 -2.02
N LEU A 6 -4.82 -11.46 -2.76
CA LEU A 6 -4.48 -10.12 -3.19
C LEU A 6 -4.34 -9.22 -1.96
N ILE A 7 -3.18 -8.58 -1.90
CA ILE A 7 -2.69 -7.69 -0.85
C ILE A 7 -3.52 -6.42 -0.87
N LEU A 8 -4.31 -6.18 0.18
CA LEU A 8 -5.02 -4.93 0.42
C LEU A 8 -5.11 -4.67 1.93
N ILE A 9 -4.91 -3.40 2.29
CA ILE A 9 -5.07 -2.74 3.61
C ILE A 9 -3.81 -2.77 4.51
N GLY A 10 -2.88 -1.83 4.26
CA GLY A 10 -1.73 -1.54 5.13
C GLY A 10 -1.89 -0.32 6.05
N LEU A 11 -2.99 0.43 5.95
CA LEU A 11 -3.17 1.71 6.66
C LEU A 11 -4.09 1.65 7.90
N ALA A 12 -4.68 0.49 8.24
CA ALA A 12 -5.61 0.42 9.40
C ALA A 12 -5.46 -0.83 10.30
N CYS A 13 -4.57 -1.78 9.99
CA CYS A 13 -4.45 -3.03 10.76
C CYS A 13 -3.19 -3.17 11.64
N GLY A 14 -2.25 -2.22 11.58
CA GLY A 14 -0.96 -2.36 12.28
C GLY A 14 -0.98 -2.04 13.79
N LEU A 15 -1.99 -1.33 14.29
CA LEU A 15 -1.97 -0.74 15.65
C LEU A 15 -3.15 -1.14 16.55
N LEU A 16 -4.02 -2.06 16.11
CA LEU A 16 -5.19 -2.52 16.88
C LEU A 16 -4.99 -3.85 17.64
N LEU A 17 -3.76 -4.33 17.82
CA LEU A 17 -3.50 -5.65 18.42
C LEU A 17 -2.73 -5.66 19.76
N SER A 18 -2.61 -4.53 20.45
CA SER A 18 -1.88 -4.47 21.73
C SER A 18 -2.59 -3.68 22.84
N ALA A 19 -3.92 -3.84 22.97
CA ALA A 19 -4.64 -3.40 24.16
C ALA A 19 -5.69 -4.43 24.63
N GLY A 20 -5.49 -4.98 25.83
CA GLY A 20 -6.57 -5.40 26.73
C GLY A 20 -7.20 -6.78 26.55
N ARG A 21 -6.44 -7.86 26.80
CA ARG A 21 -7.03 -9.17 27.11
C ARG A 21 -7.45 -9.18 28.59
N ALA A 22 -8.62 -8.62 28.90
CA ALA A 22 -9.31 -8.85 30.18
C ALA A 22 -10.38 -9.92 29.99
N GLY A 23 -10.34 -10.94 30.83
CA GLY A 23 -11.15 -12.15 30.74
C GLY A 23 -12.64 -11.93 31.00
N GLY A 24 -13.45 -12.68 30.28
CA GLY A 24 -14.88 -12.80 30.50
C GLY A 24 -15.42 -13.93 29.62
N GLN A 25 -15.47 -15.14 30.17
CA GLN A 25 -16.10 -16.32 29.57
C GLN A 25 -17.63 -16.15 29.67
N PRO A 26 -18.41 -16.18 28.57
CA PRO A 26 -19.85 -16.39 28.65
C PRO A 26 -20.19 -17.88 28.47
N PRO A 27 -21.32 -18.34 29.03
CA PRO A 27 -21.66 -19.76 29.16
C PRO A 27 -22.16 -20.39 27.86
N HIS A 28 -21.87 -21.69 27.75
CA HIS A 28 -22.36 -22.61 26.72
C HIS A 28 -23.90 -22.61 26.65
N ARG A 29 -24.43 -22.45 25.43
CA ARG A 29 -25.78 -22.91 25.06
C ARG A 29 -25.66 -24.03 24.04
N SER A 30 -26.37 -25.10 24.34
CA SER A 30 -26.47 -26.37 23.64
C SER A 30 -27.36 -26.32 22.40
N ASP A 31 -26.95 -27.16 21.45
CA ASP A 31 -27.65 -27.86 20.36
C ASP A 31 -28.96 -27.32 19.76
N GLY A 32 -28.87 -27.10 18.45
CA GLY A 32 -29.99 -27.00 17.53
C GLY A 32 -29.50 -27.29 16.11
N SER A 33 -29.40 -28.58 15.77
CA SER A 33 -29.04 -29.11 14.46
C SER A 33 -29.88 -28.47 13.35
N ARG A 34 -29.25 -27.70 12.47
CA ARG A 34 -29.83 -27.22 11.20
C ARG A 34 -29.17 -27.94 10.02
N PRO A 35 -29.95 -28.44 9.05
CA PRO A 35 -29.42 -29.18 7.92
C PRO A 35 -28.62 -28.24 7.00
N SER A 36 -27.36 -28.60 6.79
CA SER A 36 -26.42 -27.95 5.88
C SER A 36 -26.71 -28.37 4.44
N ASP A 37 -27.65 -27.69 3.79
CA ASP A 37 -27.84 -27.80 2.35
C ASP A 37 -27.85 -26.40 1.71
N ARG A 38 -26.64 -25.85 1.56
CA ARG A 38 -26.36 -24.77 0.63
C ARG A 38 -25.04 -25.06 -0.06
N SER A 39 -25.14 -25.93 -1.05
CA SER A 39 -24.26 -26.01 -2.19
C SER A 39 -24.22 -24.65 -2.90
N HIS A 40 -23.45 -23.70 -2.38
CA HIS A 40 -23.10 -22.50 -3.14
C HIS A 40 -22.11 -22.95 -4.23
N PRO A 41 -22.45 -22.81 -5.52
CA PRO A 41 -21.46 -22.96 -6.57
C PRO A 41 -20.43 -21.85 -6.36
N SER A 42 -19.26 -22.21 -5.82
CA SER A 42 -18.11 -21.32 -5.84
C SER A 42 -17.55 -21.34 -7.26
N ASP A 43 -18.26 -20.68 -8.18
CA ASP A 43 -17.66 -20.24 -9.42
C ASP A 43 -16.48 -19.32 -9.01
N GLY A 44 -15.27 -19.81 -9.27
CA GLY A 44 -14.01 -19.26 -8.77
C GLY A 44 -13.61 -17.94 -9.44
N SER A 45 -14.48 -17.41 -10.29
CA SER A 45 -14.39 -16.05 -10.83
C SER A 45 -14.74 -15.07 -9.71
N ARG A 46 -13.70 -14.61 -8.98
CA ARG A 46 -13.85 -13.44 -8.10
C ARG A 46 -14.52 -12.33 -8.91
N GLY A 47 -15.77 -12.03 -8.59
CA GLY A 47 -16.52 -10.98 -9.27
C GLY A 47 -15.69 -9.70 -9.32
N TYR A 48 -15.62 -9.11 -10.51
CA TYR A 48 -15.06 -7.79 -10.71
C TYR A 48 -15.80 -6.81 -9.79
N ASP A 49 -15.13 -6.32 -8.75
CA ASP A 49 -15.65 -5.29 -7.85
C ASP A 49 -15.00 -3.95 -8.26
N PRO A 50 -15.76 -3.04 -8.89
CA PRO A 50 -15.26 -1.76 -9.36
C PRO A 50 -14.60 -0.93 -8.25
N PHE A 51 -15.07 -1.06 -6.99
CA PHE A 51 -14.50 -0.33 -5.87
C PHE A 51 -13.09 -0.79 -5.54
N PHE A 52 -12.84 -2.10 -5.52
CA PHE A 52 -11.51 -2.63 -5.24
C PHE A 52 -10.51 -2.31 -6.36
N GLU A 53 -10.97 -2.29 -7.62
CA GLU A 53 -10.14 -1.86 -8.75
C GLU A 53 -9.83 -0.36 -8.68
N ALA A 54 -10.83 0.49 -8.37
CA ALA A 54 -10.62 1.92 -8.16
C ALA A 54 -9.62 2.19 -7.03
N MET A 55 -9.79 1.55 -5.87
CA MET A 55 -8.86 1.64 -4.75
C MET A 55 -7.44 1.17 -5.11
N ARG A 56 -7.32 0.12 -5.92
CA ARG A 56 -6.02 -0.38 -6.40
C ARG A 56 -5.33 0.66 -7.28
N GLU A 57 -6.07 1.30 -8.18
CA GLU A 57 -5.52 2.38 -9.01
C GLU A 57 -5.13 3.60 -8.17
N VAL A 58 -6.00 4.07 -7.28
CA VAL A 58 -5.66 5.18 -6.37
C VAL A 58 -4.39 4.88 -5.58
N HIS A 59 -4.27 3.68 -5.02
CA HIS A 59 -3.07 3.29 -4.28
C HIS A 59 -1.82 3.16 -5.13
N ARG A 60 -1.94 2.65 -6.37
CA ARG A 60 -0.81 2.51 -7.29
C ARG A 60 -0.30 3.88 -7.76
N ASP A 61 -1.21 4.85 -7.86
CA ASP A 61 -0.95 6.18 -8.40
C ASP A 61 -0.63 7.19 -7.26
N SER A 62 -0.93 6.88 -5.99
CA SER A 62 -0.69 7.77 -4.82
C SER A 62 0.75 7.65 -4.30
N SER A 63 1.62 8.49 -4.83
CA SER A 63 2.99 8.69 -4.34
C SER A 63 3.03 9.38 -2.96
N ASN A 64 2.06 10.25 -2.66
CA ASN A 64 1.91 10.89 -1.34
C ASN A 64 1.77 9.86 -0.22
N ARG A 65 1.01 8.78 -0.46
CA ARG A 65 0.88 7.71 0.52
C ARG A 65 2.23 7.08 0.87
N GLU A 66 3.06 6.78 -0.13
CA GLU A 66 4.36 6.17 0.11
C GLU A 66 5.30 7.11 0.91
N LEU A 67 5.18 8.42 0.70
CA LEU A 67 5.88 9.44 1.50
C LEU A 67 5.40 9.42 2.96
N PHE A 68 4.10 9.44 3.20
CA PHE A 68 3.53 9.37 4.55
C PHE A 68 3.82 8.04 5.26
N ASP A 69 3.93 6.93 4.52
CA ASP A 69 4.28 5.63 5.08
C ASP A 69 5.69 5.62 5.74
N LEU A 70 6.60 6.54 5.35
CA LEU A 70 7.91 6.72 6.01
C LEU A 70 7.79 7.29 7.43
N LEU A 71 6.78 8.13 7.68
CA LEU A 71 6.55 8.74 8.98
C LEU A 71 6.08 7.75 10.04
N ARG A 72 5.88 6.48 9.67
CA ARG A 72 5.67 5.38 10.62
C ARG A 72 6.94 4.98 11.35
N ASP A 73 8.10 5.27 10.76
CA ASP A 73 9.39 5.04 11.40
C ASP A 73 9.69 6.21 12.37
N PRO A 74 9.83 5.94 13.68
CA PRO A 74 10.14 6.99 14.65
C PRO A 74 11.47 7.69 14.38
N ASN A 75 12.45 7.01 13.79
CA ASN A 75 13.74 7.61 13.46
C ASN A 75 13.59 8.66 12.34
N VAL A 76 12.72 8.39 11.35
CA VAL A 76 12.43 9.37 10.29
C VAL A 76 11.76 10.61 10.89
N ARG A 77 10.79 10.43 11.80
CA ARG A 77 10.12 11.55 12.46
C ARG A 77 11.10 12.40 13.28
N GLN A 78 12.00 11.76 14.02
CA GLN A 78 13.03 12.44 14.80
C GLN A 78 14.01 13.22 13.90
N GLU A 79 14.47 12.61 12.80
CA GLU A 79 15.39 13.20 11.83
C GLU A 79 14.83 14.48 11.20
N ILE A 80 13.52 14.54 10.96
CA ILE A 80 12.85 15.71 10.36
C ILE A 80 12.28 16.66 11.42
N HIS A 81 12.57 16.43 12.70
CA HIS A 81 12.09 17.24 13.83
C HIS A 81 10.56 17.33 13.94
N LEU A 82 9.84 16.28 13.51
CA LEU A 82 8.40 16.21 13.65
C LEU A 82 8.02 16.02 15.13
N SER A 83 7.25 16.96 15.67
CA SER A 83 6.79 16.90 17.06
C SER A 83 5.86 15.69 17.28
N GLU A 84 5.79 15.19 18.52
CA GLU A 84 4.87 14.10 18.87
C GLU A 84 3.41 14.49 18.62
N ALA A 85 3.02 15.72 18.98
CA ALA A 85 1.68 16.24 18.74
C ALA A 85 1.34 16.29 17.23
N ASP A 86 2.29 16.72 16.39
CA ASP A 86 2.07 16.72 14.94
C ASP A 86 2.04 15.28 14.39
N SER A 87 2.85 14.38 14.90
CA SER A 87 2.81 12.96 14.53
C SER A 87 1.44 12.34 14.85
N GLU A 88 0.90 12.57 16.05
CA GLU A 88 -0.41 12.06 16.45
C GLU A 88 -1.54 12.60 15.58
N GLN A 89 -1.45 13.88 15.20
CA GLN A 89 -2.43 14.51 14.33
C GLN A 89 -2.33 14.01 12.88
N LEU A 90 -1.13 13.74 12.35
CA LEU A 90 -0.96 13.07 11.05
C LEU A 90 -1.58 11.67 11.06
N GLU A 91 -1.40 10.92 12.15
CA GLU A 91 -2.06 9.62 12.30
C GLU A 91 -3.58 9.75 12.39
N ALA A 92 -4.09 10.78 13.05
CA ALA A 92 -5.52 11.09 13.09
C ALA A 92 -6.07 11.38 11.69
N ASN A 93 -5.38 12.21 10.90
CA ASN A 93 -5.74 12.49 9.50
C ASN A 93 -5.81 11.18 8.68
N GLY A 94 -4.85 10.27 8.88
CA GLY A 94 -4.85 8.95 8.22
C GLY A 94 -6.05 8.09 8.61
N ARG A 95 -6.45 8.09 9.88
CA ARG A 95 -7.66 7.39 10.36
C ARG A 95 -8.92 7.98 9.77
N GLU A 96 -9.04 9.30 9.72
CA GLU A 96 -10.20 10.00 9.15
C GLU A 96 -10.32 9.76 7.64
N ALA A 97 -9.21 9.83 6.90
CA ALA A 97 -9.15 9.48 5.48
C ALA A 97 -9.68 8.07 5.22
N PHE A 98 -9.31 7.10 6.07
CA PHE A 98 -9.83 5.73 5.97
C PHE A 98 -11.34 5.63 6.22
N GLN A 99 -11.89 6.40 7.16
CA GLN A 99 -13.34 6.46 7.38
C GLN A 99 -14.06 7.11 6.20
N ALA A 100 -13.47 8.14 5.58
CA ALA A 100 -14.03 8.77 4.39
C ALA A 100 -14.12 7.78 3.21
N ILE A 101 -13.07 6.97 2.99
CA ILE A 101 -13.09 5.89 1.98
C ILE A 101 -14.19 4.86 2.29
N LYS A 102 -14.35 4.46 3.55
CA LYS A 102 -15.43 3.55 3.96
C LYS A 102 -16.81 4.15 3.68
N ALA A 103 -16.98 5.45 3.91
CA ALA A 103 -18.23 6.15 3.60
C ALA A 103 -18.52 6.14 2.09
N VAL A 104 -17.52 6.38 1.24
CA VAL A 104 -17.65 6.25 -0.23
C VAL A 104 -18.11 4.83 -0.61
N ARG A 105 -17.47 3.80 -0.03
CA ARG A 105 -17.88 2.41 -0.29
C ARG A 105 -19.34 2.15 0.10
N LYS A 106 -19.73 2.60 1.30
CA LYS A 106 -21.09 2.40 1.82
C LYS A 106 -22.14 3.12 0.97
N ALA A 107 -21.85 4.36 0.54
CA ALA A 107 -22.74 5.15 -0.30
C ALA A 107 -22.98 4.53 -1.69
N ASN A 108 -22.02 3.74 -2.18
CA ASN A 108 -22.10 3.09 -3.50
C ASN A 108 -22.38 1.59 -3.44
N GLN A 109 -22.70 1.03 -2.26
CA GLN A 109 -22.81 -0.42 -2.08
C GLN A 109 -23.91 -1.05 -2.95
N ASP A 110 -25.02 -0.33 -3.15
CA ASP A 110 -26.19 -0.79 -3.90
C ASP A 110 -26.31 -0.10 -5.28
N LEU A 111 -25.30 0.68 -5.68
CA LEU A 111 -25.30 1.44 -6.93
C LEU A 111 -24.35 0.78 -7.95
N GLN A 112 -24.74 0.77 -9.23
CA GLN A 112 -23.84 0.38 -10.33
C GLN A 112 -22.90 1.53 -10.68
N THR A 113 -22.01 1.89 -9.76
CA THR A 113 -21.04 2.97 -9.95
C THR A 113 -19.81 2.45 -10.71
N SER A 114 -19.40 3.16 -11.75
CA SER A 114 -18.19 2.80 -12.52
C SER A 114 -16.92 2.94 -11.68
N LYS A 115 -15.87 2.23 -12.08
CA LYS A 115 -14.55 2.30 -11.44
C LYS A 115 -13.97 3.72 -11.49
N GLU A 116 -14.15 4.42 -12.61
CA GLU A 116 -13.66 5.78 -12.85
C GLU A 116 -14.33 6.80 -11.92
N GLU A 117 -15.65 6.67 -11.73
CA GLU A 117 -16.40 7.53 -10.82
C GLU A 117 -16.04 7.24 -9.35
N LEU A 118 -15.91 5.96 -8.98
CA LEU A 118 -15.42 5.58 -7.64
C LEU A 118 -14.02 6.13 -7.38
N LYS A 119 -13.11 6.06 -8.37
CA LYS A 119 -11.75 6.63 -8.27
C LYS A 119 -11.82 8.13 -7.97
N LYS A 120 -12.66 8.86 -8.71
CA LYS A 120 -12.87 10.31 -8.49
C LYS A 120 -13.41 10.61 -7.10
N GLN A 121 -14.41 9.86 -6.63
CA GLN A 121 -14.98 10.03 -5.29
C GLN A 121 -13.98 9.73 -4.18
N ILE A 122 -13.16 8.68 -4.34
CA ILE A 122 -12.09 8.34 -3.39
C ILE A 122 -11.06 9.47 -3.34
N LEU A 123 -10.59 9.97 -4.49
CA LEU A 123 -9.61 11.06 -4.54
C LEU A 123 -10.17 12.35 -3.90
N ALA A 124 -11.42 12.70 -4.19
CA ALA A 124 -12.10 13.85 -3.60
C ALA A 124 -12.25 13.70 -2.07
N ALA A 125 -12.52 12.48 -1.59
CA ALA A 125 -12.61 12.19 -0.16
C ALA A 125 -11.24 12.26 0.54
N LEU A 126 -10.15 11.93 -0.15
CA LEU A 126 -8.79 11.93 0.40
C LEU A 126 -8.14 13.33 0.41
N GLY A 127 -8.40 14.14 -0.62
CA GLY A 127 -7.73 15.42 -0.86
C GLY A 127 -7.63 16.34 0.36
N PRO A 128 -8.72 16.58 1.11
CA PRO A 128 -8.67 17.44 2.30
C PRO A 128 -7.72 16.93 3.40
N PHE A 129 -7.62 15.61 3.59
CA PHE A 129 -6.74 15.02 4.61
C PHE A 129 -5.27 15.03 4.15
N GLU A 130 -5.03 14.82 2.87
CA GLU A 130 -3.68 14.98 2.31
C GLU A 130 -3.20 16.44 2.44
N ALA A 131 -4.07 17.41 2.12
CA ALA A 131 -3.75 18.83 2.26
C ALA A 131 -3.41 19.23 3.70
N LYS A 132 -4.24 18.81 4.68
CA LYS A 132 -3.95 19.01 6.11
C LYS A 132 -2.62 18.40 6.53
N SER A 133 -2.32 17.19 6.06
CA SER A 133 -1.06 16.52 6.39
C SER A 133 0.15 17.26 5.80
N PHE A 134 0.05 17.81 4.59
CA PHE A 134 1.12 18.64 4.03
C PHE A 134 1.27 19.97 4.76
N GLU A 135 0.19 20.64 5.13
CA GLU A 135 0.24 21.89 5.92
C GLU A 135 1.06 21.70 7.21
N MET A 136 0.93 20.54 7.85
CA MET A 136 1.69 20.19 9.04
C MET A 136 3.16 19.90 8.76
N LEU A 137 3.45 19.20 7.65
CA LEU A 137 4.82 18.89 7.26
C LEU A 137 5.57 20.11 6.73
N GLU A 138 4.87 21.08 6.14
CA GLU A 138 5.43 22.31 5.58
C GLU A 138 5.61 23.42 6.65
N LYS A 139 5.38 23.11 7.93
CA LYS A 139 5.69 24.02 9.04
C LYS A 139 7.20 24.31 9.11
N PRO A 140 7.64 25.54 9.43
CA PRO A 140 9.06 25.89 9.46
C PRO A 140 9.92 25.05 10.41
N GLU A 141 9.33 24.49 11.46
CA GLU A 141 10.02 23.67 12.45
C GLU A 141 10.28 22.23 11.97
N VAL A 142 9.58 21.79 10.92
CA VAL A 142 9.71 20.45 10.35
C VAL A 142 10.61 20.52 9.13
N ASP A 143 11.64 19.67 9.08
CA ASP A 143 12.54 19.59 7.92
C ASP A 143 11.89 18.75 6.80
N PHE A 144 10.92 19.36 6.12
CA PHE A 144 10.21 18.70 5.03
C PHE A 144 11.11 18.35 3.86
N GLN A 145 12.10 19.19 3.56
CA GLN A 145 13.03 18.93 2.48
C GLN A 145 13.87 17.69 2.79
N ARG A 146 14.27 17.50 4.04
CA ARG A 146 14.94 16.28 4.49
C ARG A 146 14.05 15.05 4.34
N LEU A 147 12.75 15.14 4.68
CA LEU A 147 11.79 14.05 4.45
C LEU A 147 11.75 13.63 2.97
N LEU A 148 11.69 14.61 2.05
CA LEU A 148 11.73 14.33 0.61
C LEU A 148 13.04 13.65 0.20
N GLY A 149 14.18 14.07 0.76
CA GLY A 149 15.47 13.41 0.54
C GLY A 149 15.50 11.95 1.00
N ILE A 150 14.98 11.66 2.20
CA ILE A 150 14.83 10.29 2.71
C ILE A 150 13.90 9.48 1.80
N TYR A 151 12.82 10.09 1.30
CA TYR A 151 11.91 9.45 0.36
C TYR A 151 12.57 9.09 -0.97
N VAL A 152 13.43 9.97 -1.50
CA VAL A 152 14.25 9.66 -2.69
C VAL A 152 15.21 8.52 -2.40
N GLN A 153 15.84 8.46 -1.22
CA GLN A 153 16.69 7.32 -0.84
C GLN A 153 15.88 6.01 -0.75
N ALA A 154 14.65 6.06 -0.24
CA ALA A 154 13.78 4.90 -0.07
C ALA A 154 13.23 4.35 -1.39
N ARG A 155 12.93 5.23 -2.36
CA ARG A 155 12.18 4.88 -3.58
C ARG A 155 12.96 5.03 -4.88
N GLY A 156 14.16 5.61 -4.85
CA GLY A 156 14.95 5.87 -6.04
C GLY A 156 14.22 6.78 -7.02
N TYR A 157 14.23 6.45 -8.31
CA TYR A 157 13.60 7.25 -9.35
C TYR A 157 12.07 7.21 -9.28
N ARG A 158 11.48 6.25 -8.57
CA ARG A 158 10.02 6.24 -8.33
C ARG A 158 9.55 7.39 -7.46
N ALA A 159 10.43 8.00 -6.66
CA ALA A 159 10.10 9.17 -5.86
C ALA A 159 9.58 10.33 -6.72
N LEU A 160 9.98 10.39 -7.99
CA LEU A 160 9.53 11.39 -8.96
C LEU A 160 8.05 11.30 -9.35
N LEU A 161 7.35 10.24 -8.93
CA LEU A 161 5.89 10.21 -9.04
C LEU A 161 5.22 11.17 -8.06
N ASN A 162 5.94 11.62 -7.02
CA ASN A 162 5.50 12.64 -6.08
C ASN A 162 5.73 14.04 -6.66
N ASP A 163 4.68 14.86 -6.68
CA ASP A 163 4.73 16.20 -7.27
C ASP A 163 5.78 17.11 -6.63
N LYS A 164 5.98 17.02 -5.30
CA LYS A 164 6.95 17.86 -4.57
C LYS A 164 8.38 17.49 -4.94
N VAL A 165 8.70 16.19 -5.03
CA VAL A 165 10.03 15.73 -5.49
C VAL A 165 10.26 16.10 -6.95
N ALA A 166 9.27 15.85 -7.81
CA ALA A 166 9.36 16.16 -9.23
C ALA A 166 9.58 17.67 -9.46
N GLN A 167 8.87 18.52 -8.73
CA GLN A 167 9.03 19.97 -8.76
C GLN A 167 10.46 20.40 -8.42
N LEU A 168 11.07 19.82 -7.36
CA LEU A 168 12.43 20.16 -6.92
C LEU A 168 13.52 19.83 -7.94
N ILE A 169 13.28 18.86 -8.84
CA ILE A 169 14.21 18.53 -9.92
C ILE A 169 13.80 19.12 -11.28
N GLY A 170 12.76 19.95 -11.32
CA GLY A 170 12.26 20.58 -12.55
C GLY A 170 11.48 19.64 -13.49
N LEU A 171 10.96 18.51 -13.01
CA LEU A 171 10.08 17.62 -13.76
C LEU A 171 8.61 17.98 -13.48
N GLN A 172 7.96 18.71 -14.41
CA GLN A 172 6.61 19.26 -14.20
C GLN A 172 5.77 19.23 -15.48
N GLY A 173 4.46 19.45 -15.35
CA GLY A 173 3.52 19.53 -16.46
C GLY A 173 3.55 18.29 -17.35
N ALA A 174 3.56 18.49 -18.67
CA ALA A 174 3.54 17.40 -19.65
C ALA A 174 4.70 16.39 -19.47
N ALA A 175 5.90 16.86 -19.08
CA ALA A 175 7.03 15.97 -18.86
C ALA A 175 6.82 15.02 -17.68
N LEU A 176 6.16 15.50 -16.61
CA LEU A 176 5.81 14.65 -15.46
C LEU A 176 4.72 13.64 -15.83
N ASP A 177 3.72 14.06 -16.61
CA ASP A 177 2.66 13.17 -17.09
C ASP A 177 3.22 12.07 -18.01
N ASP A 178 4.14 12.43 -18.91
CA ASP A 178 4.85 11.48 -19.76
C ASP A 178 5.69 10.50 -18.93
N PHE A 179 6.40 10.98 -17.90
CA PHE A 179 7.14 10.14 -16.98
C PHE A 179 6.23 9.14 -16.24
N ARG A 180 5.07 9.60 -15.73
CA ARG A 180 4.07 8.76 -15.06
C ARG A 180 3.51 7.70 -16.01
N LYS A 181 3.19 8.09 -17.24
CA LYS A 181 2.71 7.16 -18.27
C LYS A 181 3.78 6.13 -18.62
N PHE A 182 5.02 6.57 -18.85
CA PHE A 182 6.16 5.70 -19.12
C PHE A 182 6.38 4.66 -18.01
N ARG A 183 6.29 5.08 -16.75
CA ARG A 183 6.34 4.19 -15.58
C ARG A 183 5.22 3.16 -15.62
N SER A 184 3.98 3.58 -15.85
CA SER A 184 2.80 2.71 -15.87
C SER A 184 2.91 1.63 -16.94
N ASP A 185 3.32 2.02 -18.15
CA ASP A 185 3.46 1.11 -19.29
C ASP A 185 4.59 0.10 -19.09
N ASN A 186 5.76 0.54 -18.61
CA ASN A 186 6.87 -0.37 -18.30
C ASN A 186 6.57 -1.29 -17.12
N TRP A 187 5.92 -0.78 -16.06
CA TRP A 187 5.52 -1.61 -14.93
C TRP A 187 4.56 -2.72 -15.36
N ARG A 188 3.57 -2.41 -16.20
CA ARG A 188 2.64 -3.41 -16.75
C ARG A 188 3.39 -4.51 -17.51
N ALA A 189 4.34 -4.14 -18.37
CA ALA A 189 5.14 -5.09 -19.13
C ALA A 189 5.99 -6.00 -18.22
N ILE A 190 6.73 -5.39 -17.27
CA ILE A 190 7.58 -6.14 -16.32
C ILE A 190 6.73 -7.08 -15.45
N MET A 191 5.56 -6.62 -15.01
CA MET A 191 4.69 -7.41 -14.15
C MET A 191 4.02 -8.59 -14.85
N GLU A 192 3.80 -8.52 -16.16
CA GLU A 192 3.26 -9.67 -16.90
C GLU A 192 4.26 -10.84 -16.92
N ASP A 193 5.55 -10.57 -17.12
CA ASP A 193 6.60 -11.58 -17.01
C ASP A 193 6.78 -12.07 -15.56
N THR A 194 6.79 -11.13 -14.62
CA THR A 194 6.93 -11.44 -13.19
C THR A 194 5.78 -12.31 -12.69
N ARG A 195 4.54 -12.08 -13.16
CA ARG A 195 3.37 -12.89 -12.81
C ARG A 195 3.55 -14.36 -13.19
N ARG A 196 4.11 -14.64 -14.37
CA ARG A 196 4.39 -16.01 -14.83
C ARG A 196 5.42 -16.69 -13.94
N SER A 197 6.46 -15.98 -13.53
CA SER A 197 7.45 -16.48 -12.57
C SER A 197 6.84 -16.75 -11.19
N ILE A 198 5.99 -15.86 -10.69
CA ILE A 198 5.25 -16.06 -9.44
C ILE A 198 4.39 -17.32 -9.52
N GLU A 199 3.59 -17.47 -10.58
CA GLU A 199 2.75 -18.66 -10.76
C GLU A 199 3.54 -19.97 -10.79
N LYS A 200 4.74 -19.94 -11.39
CA LYS A 200 5.66 -21.07 -11.38
C LYS A 200 6.16 -21.36 -9.95
N GLU A 201 6.59 -20.35 -9.20
CA GLU A 201 7.13 -20.56 -7.86
C GLU A 201 6.11 -21.14 -6.89
N ILE A 202 4.88 -20.66 -6.94
CA ILE A 202 3.84 -21.22 -6.06
C ILE A 202 3.44 -22.63 -6.49
N ARG A 203 3.42 -22.94 -7.79
CA ARG A 203 3.17 -24.31 -8.25
C ARG A 203 4.24 -25.28 -7.76
N ASN A 204 5.49 -24.81 -7.72
CA ASN A 204 6.65 -25.60 -7.29
C ASN A 204 6.83 -25.65 -5.77
N THR A 205 6.12 -24.81 -5.01
CA THR A 205 6.24 -24.78 -3.56
C THR A 205 5.49 -25.96 -2.94
N PRO A 206 6.15 -26.80 -2.12
CA PRO A 206 5.51 -27.94 -1.46
C PRO A 206 4.32 -27.51 -0.59
N PRO A 207 3.28 -28.35 -0.47
CA PRO A 207 2.21 -28.13 0.50
C PRO A 207 2.78 -27.91 1.91
N GLY A 208 2.36 -26.84 2.58
CA GLY A 208 2.84 -26.48 3.93
C GLY A 208 4.06 -25.54 3.96
N SER A 209 4.70 -25.27 2.83
CA SER A 209 5.80 -24.29 2.71
C SER A 209 5.30 -22.92 2.22
N SER A 210 6.07 -21.86 2.47
CA SER A 210 5.70 -20.50 2.08
C SER A 210 6.56 -19.98 0.92
N PRO A 211 5.99 -19.61 -0.24
CA PRO A 211 6.74 -19.03 -1.35
C PRO A 211 7.12 -17.56 -1.14
N ARG A 212 6.86 -16.99 0.05
CA ARG A 212 6.86 -15.54 0.28
C ARG A 212 8.19 -14.88 -0.03
N GLU A 213 9.30 -15.46 0.38
CA GLU A 213 10.63 -14.89 0.16
C GLU A 213 10.99 -14.89 -1.33
N ALA A 214 10.73 -16.01 -2.03
CA ALA A 214 10.95 -16.11 -3.46
C ALA A 214 10.11 -15.09 -4.25
N ILE A 215 8.82 -14.97 -3.91
CA ILE A 215 7.92 -13.97 -4.50
C ILE A 215 8.42 -12.55 -4.21
N SER A 216 8.83 -12.27 -2.97
CA SER A 216 9.36 -10.96 -2.56
C SER A 216 10.61 -10.59 -3.39
N SER A 217 11.51 -11.56 -3.62
CA SER A 217 12.69 -11.38 -4.47
C SER A 217 12.32 -11.07 -5.92
N LEU A 218 11.32 -11.75 -6.49
CA LEU A 218 10.81 -11.47 -7.84
C LEU A 218 10.27 -10.04 -7.96
N TYR A 219 9.50 -9.58 -6.98
CA TYR A 219 9.02 -8.19 -6.95
C TYR A 219 10.16 -7.19 -6.84
N ARG A 220 11.14 -7.42 -5.96
CA ARG A 220 12.32 -6.54 -5.82
C ARG A 220 13.07 -6.41 -7.14
N ARG A 221 13.29 -7.53 -7.83
CA ARG A 221 13.93 -7.53 -9.16
C ARG A 221 13.12 -6.76 -10.19
N ALA A 222 11.80 -6.91 -10.19
CA ALA A 222 10.92 -6.14 -11.07
C ALA A 222 11.03 -4.62 -10.80
N GLU A 223 11.10 -4.23 -9.52
CA GLU A 223 11.30 -2.84 -9.11
C GLU A 223 12.65 -2.29 -9.56
N GLU A 224 13.75 -3.04 -9.39
CA GLU A 224 15.10 -2.64 -9.85
C GLU A 224 15.17 -2.46 -11.37
N VAL A 225 14.50 -3.34 -12.14
CA VAL A 225 14.42 -3.21 -13.60
C VAL A 225 13.63 -1.97 -14.01
N LEU A 226 12.52 -1.70 -13.32
CA LEU A 226 11.74 -0.49 -13.55
C LEU A 226 12.57 0.76 -13.23
N ASP A 227 13.26 0.79 -12.09
CA ASP A 227 14.04 1.94 -11.62
C ASP A 227 15.14 2.33 -12.62
N LYS A 228 15.86 1.34 -13.18
CA LYS A 228 16.84 1.56 -14.26
C LYS A 228 16.22 2.17 -15.52
N LYS A 229 14.99 1.81 -15.86
CA LYS A 229 14.26 2.37 -17.00
C LYS A 229 13.77 3.79 -16.71
N LEU A 230 13.38 4.09 -15.47
CA LEU A 230 12.99 5.45 -15.09
C LEU A 230 14.18 6.41 -15.13
N ALA A 231 15.37 5.94 -14.71
CA ALA A 231 16.61 6.72 -14.76
C ALA A 231 16.94 7.27 -16.16
N SER A 232 16.60 6.52 -17.22
CA SER A 232 16.89 6.92 -18.60
C SER A 232 15.93 7.98 -19.16
N GLN A 233 14.85 8.30 -18.44
CA GLN A 233 13.93 9.40 -18.81
C GLN A 233 14.41 10.76 -18.34
N LEU A 234 15.47 10.82 -17.54
CA LEU A 234 15.97 12.06 -16.95
C LEU A 234 17.16 12.61 -17.72
N THR A 235 17.31 13.93 -17.69
CA THR A 235 18.55 14.59 -18.10
C THR A 235 19.64 14.40 -17.05
N ASP A 236 20.90 14.72 -17.40
CA ASP A 236 22.00 14.65 -16.44
C ASP A 236 21.82 15.66 -15.29
N GLU A 237 21.28 16.84 -15.57
CA GLU A 237 20.96 17.86 -14.57
C GLU A 237 19.89 17.37 -13.60
N GLN A 238 18.84 16.71 -14.10
CA GLN A 238 17.78 16.14 -13.27
C GLN A 238 18.29 14.99 -12.40
N ARG A 239 19.15 14.12 -12.94
CA ARG A 239 19.83 13.07 -12.17
C ARG A 239 20.69 13.68 -11.06
N ALA A 240 21.49 14.69 -11.38
CA ALA A 240 22.34 15.36 -10.40
C ALA A 240 21.51 16.03 -9.30
N ALA A 241 20.41 16.72 -9.66
CA ALA A 241 19.49 17.33 -8.69
C ALA A 241 18.84 16.28 -7.78
N LEU A 242 18.45 15.12 -8.32
CA LEU A 242 17.88 14.03 -7.53
C LEU A 242 18.91 13.44 -6.56
N GLU A 243 20.17 13.26 -6.99
CA GLU A 243 21.25 12.79 -6.12
C GLU A 243 21.57 13.79 -5.00
N GLN A 244 21.57 15.09 -5.30
CA GLN A 244 21.74 16.14 -4.28
C GLN A 244 20.59 16.12 -3.27
N LEU A 245 19.35 15.93 -3.75
CA LEU A 245 18.16 15.91 -2.89
C LEU A 245 18.19 14.76 -1.87
N LYS A 246 18.84 13.62 -2.18
CA LYS A 246 19.01 12.53 -1.20
C LYS A 246 19.66 13.01 0.08
N GLY A 247 20.65 13.89 -0.01
CA GLY A 247 21.44 14.35 1.14
C GLY A 247 22.20 13.22 1.84
N VAL A 248 22.42 13.36 3.14
CA VAL A 248 23.14 12.37 3.96
C VAL A 248 22.37 11.05 4.00
N LYS A 249 23.08 9.92 3.86
CA LYS A 249 22.47 8.58 3.90
C LYS A 249 21.68 8.37 5.19
N PHE A 250 20.44 7.92 5.07
CA PHE A 250 19.56 7.57 6.18
C PHE A 250 19.36 6.05 6.23
N ASP A 251 19.51 5.44 7.41
CA ASP A 251 19.35 4.00 7.57
C ASP A 251 17.86 3.65 7.81
N LEU A 252 17.16 3.39 6.71
CA LEU A 252 15.75 3.00 6.76
C LEU A 252 15.62 1.59 7.32
N GLN A 253 14.86 1.46 8.40
CA GLN A 253 14.50 0.14 8.90
C GLN A 253 13.71 -0.61 7.80
N PRO A 254 14.05 -1.88 7.51
CA PRO A 254 13.30 -2.66 6.56
C PRO A 254 11.85 -2.72 7.00
N GLN A 255 10.95 -2.03 6.30
CA GLN A 255 9.54 -2.13 6.60
C GLN A 255 9.14 -3.59 6.32
N PRO A 256 8.64 -4.33 7.34
CA PRO A 256 8.23 -5.70 7.12
C PRO A 256 7.16 -5.67 6.04
N PHE A 257 7.39 -6.42 4.96
CA PHE A 257 6.42 -6.60 3.89
C PHE A 257 5.17 -7.21 4.54
N SER A 258 4.24 -6.35 4.93
CA SER A 258 3.11 -6.71 5.76
C SER A 258 2.07 -7.31 4.85
N PHE A 259 2.28 -8.58 4.49
CA PHE A 259 1.20 -9.41 4.02
C PHE A 259 0.19 -9.49 5.17
N PRO A 260 -1.09 -9.10 4.95
CA PRO A 260 -2.12 -9.30 5.96
C PRO A 260 -2.03 -10.75 6.46
N PRO A 261 -2.09 -11.01 7.77
CA PRO A 261 -2.08 -12.37 8.28
C PRO A 261 -3.20 -13.11 7.56
N GLY A 262 -2.81 -14.06 6.71
CA GLY A 262 -3.77 -14.80 5.89
C GLY A 262 -4.77 -15.41 6.85
N ARG A 263 -6.05 -15.07 6.70
CA ARG A 263 -7.13 -15.61 7.55
C ARG A 263 -6.92 -17.11 7.67
N ARG A 264 -6.45 -17.57 8.83
CA ARG A 264 -6.36 -19.01 9.14
C ARG A 264 -7.78 -19.52 8.99
N ARG A 265 -8.02 -20.27 7.91
CA ARG A 265 -9.24 -21.06 7.76
C ARG A 265 -9.21 -21.98 8.97
N GLY A 266 -10.16 -21.84 9.89
CA GLY A 266 -10.28 -22.73 11.04
C GLY A 266 -10.25 -24.16 10.54
N HIS A 267 -9.14 -24.86 10.80
CA HIS A 267 -9.10 -26.29 10.68
C HIS A 267 -10.02 -26.77 11.79
N ALA A 268 -11.21 -27.24 11.42
CA ALA A 268 -12.04 -27.99 12.34
C ALA A 268 -11.24 -29.27 12.64
N ASP A 269 -10.68 -29.37 13.84
CA ASP A 269 -10.21 -30.63 14.40
C ASP A 269 -11.42 -31.54 14.53
N HIS A 270 -11.55 -32.50 13.61
CA HIS A 270 -12.31 -33.70 13.88
C HIS A 270 -11.38 -34.66 14.63
N SER A 271 -11.26 -34.43 15.94
CA SER A 271 -10.81 -35.47 16.85
C SER A 271 -11.92 -36.52 16.92
N ASP A 272 -11.76 -37.60 16.17
CA ASP A 272 -12.48 -38.86 16.35
C ASP A 272 -12.13 -39.39 17.74
N SER A 273 -13.08 -39.27 18.67
CA SER A 273 -13.08 -40.02 19.92
C SER A 273 -13.43 -41.48 19.59
N ARG A 274 -12.49 -42.39 19.86
CA ARG A 274 -12.79 -43.81 20.09
C ARG A 274 -12.96 -44.07 21.58
#